data_AF-A0A921UUQ3-F1
#
_entry.id   AF-A0A921UUQ3-F1
#
_cell.length_a   1.000
_cell.length_b   1.000
_cell.length_c   1.000
_cell.angle_alpha   90.00
_cell.angle_beta   90.00
_cell.angle_gamma   90.00
#
_symmetry.space_group_name_H-M   'P 1'
#
loop_
_entity.id
_entity.type
_entity.pdbx_description
1 polymer ?
#
loop_
_entity_poly.entity_id
_entity_poly.type
_entity_poly.pdbx_seq_one_letter_code
_entity_poly.pdbx_strand_id
1 'polypeptide(L)'
;MLTIEDYYVYLFPKYHPTRIITLAYQPFVLATTAVFTYHEAKVNTRVRNLAGYMLFFFSSFGVIILDVLSSGSGGIAPFVGVCIIAAAFGVADGHVQGGMTGDLSLMCPEFVQSFFAGVAASGAITAALRFFTKAVFENSRDGLRKGAMLFSSISCFFELLCVLLYALVFPKLPIVRFYRSKAASEGSQTVTADLAAGGIKSLPNPLAEEDRVVERLNNKQLLHQNMDYFLDMFLIYVLTLSIFPGFLAEDTGSHSLGSWYVLVLIASFNVSDLIGRYLPLIEQMKLTSRTGLLIAVISRFLLVPAFYFTAKYGDQGWMIMLTSLLGLSNGHLTVSVLTEAPKGYKGPEQNALGNLLVLFLLAGIFVGAVSDWLWLIGKGW
;
A
#
# COMPACT_ATOMS: atom_id res chain seq x y z
N MET A 1 11.76 -4.56 2.05
CA MET A 1 12.74 -3.48 2.28
C MET A 1 12.62 -2.89 3.69
N LEU A 2 11.44 -2.38 4.08
CA LEU A 2 11.26 -1.72 5.39
C LEU A 2 11.48 -2.63 6.62
N THR A 3 11.24 -3.93 6.52
CA THR A 3 11.33 -4.85 7.67
C THR A 3 12.70 -5.45 7.94
N ILE A 4 13.63 -5.30 7.00
CA ILE A 4 15.05 -5.66 7.16
C ILE A 4 15.89 -4.41 7.47
N GLU A 5 15.28 -3.41 8.09
CA GLU A 5 15.90 -2.13 8.44
C GLU A 5 17.16 -2.29 9.27
N ASP A 6 17.17 -3.23 10.20
CA ASP A 6 18.33 -3.54 11.05
C ASP A 6 19.55 -3.96 10.22
N TYR A 7 19.34 -4.65 9.09
CA TYR A 7 20.41 -4.95 8.16
C TYR A 7 20.96 -3.69 7.50
N TYR A 8 20.09 -2.77 7.06
CA TYR A 8 20.52 -1.51 6.46
C TYR A 8 21.19 -0.58 7.46
N VAL A 9 20.69 -0.49 8.70
CA VAL A 9 21.30 0.29 9.78
C VAL A 9 22.69 -0.26 10.12
N TYR A 10 22.84 -1.58 10.13
CA TYR A 10 24.14 -2.24 10.31
C TYR A 10 25.13 -1.90 9.18
N LEU A 11 24.68 -1.93 7.92
CA LEU A 11 25.54 -1.62 6.76
C LEU A 11 25.85 -0.13 6.58
N PHE A 12 24.91 0.74 6.94
CA PHE A 12 24.92 2.17 6.61
C PHE A 12 24.73 3.07 7.84
N PRO A 13 25.50 2.87 8.94
CA PRO A 13 25.23 3.56 10.21
C PRO A 13 25.37 5.09 10.12
N LYS A 14 26.13 5.61 9.14
CA LYS A 14 26.36 7.05 8.93
C LYS A 14 25.33 7.73 8.01
N TYR A 15 24.41 6.98 7.43
CA TYR A 15 23.54 7.47 6.35
C TYR A 15 22.04 7.42 6.70
N HIS A 16 21.68 7.19 7.96
CA HIS A 16 20.28 7.18 8.43
C HIS A 16 19.31 6.43 7.47
N PRO A 17 19.60 5.17 7.13
CA PRO A 17 18.95 4.45 6.03
C PRO A 17 17.43 4.38 6.18
N THR A 18 16.91 4.22 7.40
CA THR A 18 15.48 4.22 7.73
C THR A 18 14.74 5.42 7.14
N ARG A 19 15.36 6.60 7.23
CA ARG A 19 14.75 7.87 6.82
C ARG A 19 15.02 8.15 5.35
N ILE A 20 16.26 7.97 4.90
CA ILE A 20 16.64 8.28 3.51
C ILE A 20 15.97 7.32 2.51
N ILE A 21 15.87 6.02 2.80
CA ILE A 21 15.20 5.06 1.92
C ILE A 21 13.72 5.45 1.74
N THR A 22 13.05 5.85 2.81
CA THR A 22 11.66 6.33 2.77
C THR A 22 11.53 7.59 1.91
N LEU A 23 12.45 8.55 2.06
CA LEU A 23 12.50 9.76 1.22
C LEU A 23 12.86 9.48 -0.24
N ALA A 24 13.60 8.40 -0.53
CA ALA A 24 13.89 7.96 -1.89
C ALA A 24 12.70 7.22 -2.52
N TYR A 25 11.83 6.60 -1.73
CA TYR A 25 10.66 5.87 -2.20
C TYR A 25 9.44 6.78 -2.44
N GLN A 26 9.05 7.54 -1.42
CA GLN A 26 7.71 8.14 -1.35
C GLN A 26 7.44 9.23 -2.41
N PRO A 27 8.39 10.13 -2.73
CA PRO A 27 8.17 11.13 -3.78
C PRO A 27 7.94 10.50 -5.16
N PHE A 28 8.63 9.40 -5.47
CA PHE A 28 8.47 8.70 -6.74
C PHE A 28 7.12 7.98 -6.82
N VAL A 29 6.68 7.38 -5.71
CA VAL A 29 5.33 6.79 -5.58
C VAL A 29 4.24 7.84 -5.88
N LEU A 30 4.36 9.01 -5.26
CA LEU A 30 3.41 10.10 -5.40
C LEU A 30 3.40 10.70 -6.79
N ALA A 31 4.58 11.04 -7.32
CA ALA A 31 4.72 11.63 -8.64
C ALA A 31 4.19 10.68 -9.71
N THR A 32 4.57 9.40 -9.66
CA THR A 32 4.13 8.39 -10.62
C THR A 32 2.61 8.21 -10.56
N THR A 33 2.05 8.09 -9.34
CA THR A 33 0.59 7.95 -9.16
C THR A 33 -0.14 9.19 -9.67
N ALA A 34 0.32 10.40 -9.33
CA ALA A 34 -0.31 11.64 -9.78
C ALA A 34 -0.33 11.76 -11.31
N VAL A 35 0.77 11.41 -11.99
CA VAL A 35 0.86 11.39 -13.45
C VAL A 35 -0.15 10.42 -14.06
N PHE A 36 -0.24 9.20 -13.53
CA PHE A 36 -1.18 8.22 -14.04
C PHE A 36 -2.64 8.53 -13.70
N THR A 37 -2.92 9.09 -12.53
CA THR A 37 -4.26 9.53 -12.12
C THR A 37 -4.74 10.72 -12.94
N TYR A 38 -3.84 11.58 -13.43
CA TYR A 38 -4.19 12.68 -14.33
C TYR A 38 -4.47 12.22 -15.77
N HIS A 39 -3.78 11.16 -16.23
CA HIS A 39 -3.92 10.61 -17.58
C HIS A 39 -4.73 9.31 -17.62
N GLU A 40 -5.45 8.98 -16.56
CA GLU A 40 -6.03 7.67 -16.29
C GLU A 40 -6.93 7.19 -17.43
N ALA A 41 -7.70 8.10 -18.02
CA ALA A 41 -8.61 7.85 -19.12
C ALA A 41 -7.94 7.26 -20.37
N LYS A 42 -6.67 7.63 -20.60
CA LYS A 42 -5.90 7.31 -21.81
C LYS A 42 -4.87 6.21 -21.60
N VAL A 43 -4.63 5.84 -20.34
CA VAL A 43 -3.58 4.88 -19.99
C VAL A 43 -4.11 3.47 -20.17
N ASN A 44 -3.31 2.64 -20.82
CA ASN A 44 -3.55 1.21 -20.91
C ASN A 44 -3.23 0.55 -19.57
N THR A 45 -4.27 0.14 -18.83
CA THR A 45 -4.14 -0.44 -17.49
C THR A 45 -3.27 -1.68 -17.47
N ARG A 46 -3.41 -2.56 -18.48
CA ARG A 46 -2.60 -3.77 -18.61
C ARG A 46 -1.10 -3.46 -18.64
N VAL A 47 -0.71 -2.55 -19.53
CA VAL A 47 0.69 -2.17 -19.72
C VAL A 47 1.23 -1.50 -18.46
N ARG A 48 0.45 -0.60 -17.86
CA ARG A 48 0.79 0.06 -16.59
C ARG A 48 1.08 -0.96 -15.49
N ASN A 49 0.15 -1.89 -15.25
CA ASN A 49 0.29 -2.87 -14.17
C ASN A 49 1.40 -3.90 -14.44
N LEU A 50 1.54 -4.38 -15.68
CA LEU A 50 2.66 -5.28 -16.04
C LEU A 50 4.02 -4.59 -15.88
N ALA A 51 4.15 -3.34 -16.33
CA ALA A 51 5.38 -2.58 -16.13
C ALA A 51 5.71 -2.43 -14.65
N GLY A 52 4.71 -2.10 -13.82
CA GLY A 52 4.87 -2.01 -12.37
C GLY A 52 5.29 -3.33 -11.72
N TYR A 53 4.58 -4.44 -11.99
CA TYR A 53 4.94 -5.75 -11.44
C TYR A 53 6.31 -6.25 -11.90
N MET A 54 6.68 -6.02 -13.17
CA MET A 54 8.02 -6.34 -13.66
C MET A 54 9.09 -5.50 -12.95
N LEU A 55 8.80 -4.21 -12.70
CA LEU A 55 9.72 -3.33 -12.01
C LEU A 55 9.89 -3.72 -10.54
N PHE A 56 8.82 -4.16 -9.86
CA PHE A 56 8.92 -4.78 -8.54
C PHE A 56 9.90 -5.96 -8.57
N PHE A 57 9.65 -6.94 -9.44
CA PHE A 57 10.47 -8.14 -9.57
C PHE A 57 11.96 -7.81 -9.84
N PHE A 58 12.24 -6.95 -10.82
CA PHE A 58 13.62 -6.55 -11.13
C PHE A 58 14.26 -5.75 -9.99
N SER A 59 13.50 -4.95 -9.26
CA SER A 59 14.00 -4.20 -8.10
C SER A 59 14.38 -5.15 -6.96
N SER A 60 13.55 -6.13 -6.63
CA SER A 60 13.88 -7.16 -5.62
C SER A 60 15.06 -8.02 -6.03
N PHE A 61 15.12 -8.43 -7.30
CA PHE A 61 16.30 -9.11 -7.84
C PHE A 61 17.53 -8.21 -7.76
N GLY A 62 17.38 -6.92 -8.04
CA GLY A 62 18.41 -5.89 -7.91
C GLY A 62 18.98 -5.79 -6.49
N VAL A 63 18.15 -5.92 -5.44
CA VAL A 63 18.63 -5.94 -4.04
C VAL A 63 19.59 -7.11 -3.81
N ILE A 64 19.25 -8.29 -4.31
CA ILE A 64 20.07 -9.52 -4.20
C ILE A 64 21.39 -9.32 -4.94
N ILE A 65 21.33 -8.83 -6.19
CA ILE A 65 22.53 -8.57 -7.00
C ILE A 65 23.43 -7.53 -6.34
N LEU A 66 22.86 -6.45 -5.83
CA LEU A 66 23.63 -5.40 -5.15
C LEU A 66 24.33 -5.93 -3.90
N ASP A 67 23.66 -6.77 -3.09
CA ASP A 67 24.26 -7.41 -1.93
C ASP A 67 25.42 -8.34 -2.32
N VAL A 68 25.23 -9.16 -3.36
CA VAL A 68 26.26 -10.09 -3.85
C VAL A 68 27.47 -9.33 -4.40
N LEU A 69 27.26 -8.30 -5.23
CA LEU A 69 28.33 -7.50 -5.83
C LEU A 69 29.10 -6.69 -4.79
N SER A 70 28.40 -6.16 -3.78
CA SER A 70 29.05 -5.48 -2.65
C SER A 70 29.65 -6.46 -1.64
N SER A 71 29.44 -7.76 -1.79
CA SER A 71 29.79 -8.76 -0.76
C SER A 71 29.21 -8.43 0.63
N GLY A 72 28.06 -7.74 0.68
CA GLY A 72 27.48 -7.22 1.92
C GLY A 72 28.34 -6.14 2.59
N SER A 73 29.22 -5.45 1.84
CA SER A 73 29.97 -4.33 2.36
C SER A 73 29.08 -3.09 2.41
N GLY A 74 29.19 -2.32 3.50
CA GLY A 74 28.62 -0.98 3.56
C GLY A 74 29.33 0.03 2.64
N GLY A 75 29.03 1.31 2.84
CA GLY A 75 29.67 2.41 2.12
C GLY A 75 28.71 3.15 1.18
N ILE A 76 29.20 4.24 0.60
CA ILE A 76 28.35 5.17 -0.15
C ILE A 76 27.82 4.57 -1.46
N ALA A 77 28.62 3.78 -2.18
CA ALA A 77 28.18 3.20 -3.45
C ALA A 77 27.06 2.16 -3.28
N PRO A 78 27.17 1.15 -2.38
CA PRO A 78 26.05 0.26 -2.08
C PRO A 78 24.84 1.02 -1.53
N PHE A 79 25.04 2.04 -0.71
CA PHE A 79 23.94 2.85 -0.18
C PHE A 79 23.17 3.61 -1.28
N VAL A 80 23.88 4.25 -2.21
CA VAL A 80 23.26 4.91 -3.37
C VAL A 80 22.53 3.88 -4.23
N GLY A 81 23.09 2.69 -4.42
CA GLY A 81 22.41 1.58 -5.11
C GLY A 81 21.09 1.20 -4.45
N VAL A 82 21.07 1.07 -3.12
CA VAL A 82 19.85 0.80 -2.33
C VAL A 82 18.83 1.92 -2.51
N CYS A 83 19.25 3.19 -2.53
CA CYS A 83 18.34 4.33 -2.75
C CYS A 83 17.75 4.35 -4.17
N ILE A 84 18.54 4.01 -5.19
CA ILE A 84 18.04 3.89 -6.57
C ILE A 84 17.00 2.76 -6.67
N ILE A 85 17.26 1.62 -6.03
CA ILE A 85 16.30 0.52 -5.98
C ILE A 85 15.03 0.92 -5.20
N ALA A 86 15.15 1.67 -4.10
CA ALA A 86 14.01 2.21 -3.38
C ALA A 86 13.15 3.14 -4.26
N ALA A 87 13.78 4.02 -5.04
CA ALA A 87 13.10 4.87 -5.99
C ALA A 87 12.39 4.04 -7.09
N ALA A 88 13.02 2.98 -7.58
CA ALA A 88 12.43 2.06 -8.55
C ALA A 88 11.21 1.33 -7.97
N PHE A 89 11.26 0.89 -6.70
CA PHE A 89 10.08 0.39 -5.99
C PHE A 89 8.98 1.44 -5.88
N GLY A 90 9.34 2.71 -5.62
CA GLY A 90 8.39 3.81 -5.59
C GLY A 90 7.66 3.98 -6.93
N VAL A 91 8.41 3.94 -8.05
CA VAL A 91 7.82 3.97 -9.39
C VAL A 91 6.93 2.74 -9.63
N ALA A 92 7.38 1.55 -9.22
CA ALA A 92 6.63 0.30 -9.39
C ALA A 92 5.28 0.34 -8.65
N ASP A 93 5.26 0.81 -7.41
CA ASP A 93 4.06 0.93 -6.60
C ASP A 93 3.08 1.96 -7.18
N GLY A 94 3.56 3.12 -7.63
CA GLY A 94 2.71 4.11 -8.29
C GLY A 94 2.06 3.62 -9.59
N HIS A 95 2.70 2.68 -10.29
CA HIS A 95 2.08 1.98 -11.40
C HIS A 95 0.97 1.04 -10.92
N VAL A 96 1.29 0.11 -10.01
CA VAL A 96 0.40 -1.00 -9.64
C VAL A 96 -0.75 -0.55 -8.75
N GLN A 97 -0.49 0.20 -7.67
CA GLN A 97 -1.49 0.42 -6.63
C GLN A 97 -2.69 1.19 -7.17
N GLY A 98 -2.46 2.29 -7.89
CA GLY A 98 -3.53 3.05 -8.53
C GLY A 98 -4.18 2.29 -9.70
N GLY A 99 -3.37 1.61 -10.52
CA GLY A 99 -3.84 0.90 -11.70
C GLY A 99 -4.73 -0.30 -11.36
N MET A 100 -4.31 -1.12 -10.39
CA MET A 100 -5.10 -2.23 -9.87
C MET A 100 -6.33 -1.74 -9.11
N THR A 101 -6.21 -0.73 -8.24
CA THR A 101 -7.38 -0.25 -7.48
C THR A 101 -8.45 0.28 -8.42
N GLY A 102 -8.08 1.10 -9.41
CA GLY A 102 -9.02 1.57 -10.44
C GLY A 102 -9.64 0.43 -11.25
N ASP A 103 -8.86 -0.56 -11.70
CA ASP A 103 -9.39 -1.71 -12.45
C ASP A 103 -10.35 -2.57 -11.61
N LEU A 104 -10.08 -2.74 -10.32
CA LEU A 104 -10.95 -3.50 -9.44
C LEU A 104 -12.20 -2.71 -9.02
N SER A 105 -12.11 -1.38 -8.91
CA SER A 105 -13.25 -0.51 -8.59
C SER A 105 -14.37 -0.56 -9.62
N LEU A 106 -14.06 -0.83 -10.90
CA LEU A 106 -15.08 -1.03 -11.96
C LEU A 106 -15.71 -2.43 -11.97
N MET A 107 -15.25 -3.34 -11.10
CA MET A 107 -15.75 -4.71 -10.99
C MET A 107 -16.77 -4.80 -9.85
N CYS A 108 -16.36 -5.34 -8.70
CA CYS A 108 -17.18 -5.43 -7.51
C CYS A 108 -16.39 -5.08 -6.25
N PRO A 109 -17.06 -4.60 -5.19
CA PRO A 109 -16.42 -4.21 -3.93
C PRO A 109 -15.54 -5.29 -3.30
N GLU A 110 -15.94 -6.55 -3.45
CA GLU A 110 -15.25 -7.71 -2.86
C GLU A 110 -13.85 -7.90 -3.46
N PHE A 111 -13.64 -7.48 -4.71
CA PHE A 111 -12.33 -7.55 -5.37
C PHE A 111 -11.38 -6.48 -4.84
N VAL A 112 -11.87 -5.24 -4.66
CA VAL A 112 -11.11 -4.16 -4.02
C VAL A 112 -10.74 -4.57 -2.60
N GLN A 113 -11.71 -5.09 -1.85
CA GLN A 113 -11.48 -5.60 -0.50
C GLN A 113 -10.44 -6.72 -0.47
N SER A 114 -10.55 -7.71 -1.36
CA SER A 114 -9.59 -8.83 -1.44
C SER A 114 -8.18 -8.36 -1.78
N PHE A 115 -8.04 -7.39 -2.69
CA PHE A 115 -6.75 -6.81 -3.05
C PHE A 115 -6.09 -6.12 -1.86
N PHE A 116 -6.83 -5.25 -1.17
CA PHE A 116 -6.31 -4.55 0.01
C PHE A 116 -6.11 -5.47 1.21
N ALA A 117 -6.92 -6.53 1.38
CA ALA A 117 -6.67 -7.58 2.36
C ALA A 117 -5.37 -8.33 2.02
N GLY A 118 -5.09 -8.60 0.74
CA GLY A 118 -3.80 -9.12 0.28
C GLY A 118 -2.62 -8.21 0.61
N VAL A 119 -2.79 -6.88 0.48
CA VAL A 119 -1.79 -5.89 0.91
C VAL A 119 -1.50 -6.02 2.41
N ALA A 120 -2.52 -6.08 3.27
CA ALA A 120 -2.31 -6.29 4.71
C ALA A 120 -1.72 -7.67 5.05
N ALA A 121 -2.15 -8.72 4.35
CA ALA A 121 -1.62 -10.05 4.52
C ALA A 121 -0.12 -10.09 4.20
N SER A 122 0.33 -9.35 3.19
CA SER A 122 1.76 -9.21 2.90
C SER A 122 2.54 -8.60 4.07
N GLY A 123 1.96 -7.62 4.77
CA GLY A 123 2.53 -7.02 5.98
C GLY A 123 2.61 -8.01 7.15
N ALA A 124 1.54 -8.79 7.39
CA ALA A 124 1.50 -9.82 8.43
C ALA A 124 2.50 -10.97 8.15
N ILE A 125 2.56 -11.45 6.90
CA ILE A 125 3.53 -12.47 6.46
C ILE A 125 4.96 -11.94 6.60
N THR A 126 5.19 -10.69 6.22
CA THR A 126 6.48 -10.02 6.34
C THR A 126 6.91 -9.90 7.81
N ALA A 127 6.00 -9.56 8.72
CA ALA A 127 6.27 -9.54 10.15
C ALA A 127 6.60 -10.94 10.68
N ALA A 128 5.82 -11.96 10.30
CA ALA A 128 6.08 -13.35 10.69
C ALA A 128 7.45 -13.85 10.17
N LEU A 129 7.79 -13.54 8.92
CA LEU A 129 9.09 -13.85 8.33
C LEU A 129 10.22 -13.13 9.09
N ARG A 130 9.97 -11.92 9.58
CA ARG A 130 10.94 -11.19 10.38
C ARG A 130 11.17 -11.82 11.76
N PHE A 131 10.11 -12.27 12.44
CA PHE A 131 10.23 -13.07 13.66
C PHE A 131 11.04 -14.34 13.42
N PHE A 132 10.70 -15.08 12.37
CA PHE A 132 11.39 -16.32 11.99
C PHE A 132 12.87 -16.07 11.70
N THR A 133 13.19 -15.11 10.83
CA THR A 133 14.58 -14.81 10.46
C THR A 133 15.40 -14.34 11.64
N LYS A 134 14.83 -13.50 12.53
CA LYS A 134 15.52 -13.12 13.76
C LYS A 134 15.78 -14.35 14.64
N ALA A 135 14.75 -15.15 14.94
CA ALA A 135 14.90 -16.32 15.80
C ALA A 135 15.91 -17.35 15.27
N VAL A 136 15.97 -17.55 13.95
CA VAL A 136 16.87 -18.52 13.30
C VAL A 136 18.30 -17.98 13.21
N PHE A 137 18.47 -16.70 12.87
CA PHE A 137 19.78 -16.16 12.51
C PHE A 137 20.46 -15.31 13.59
N GLU A 138 19.80 -14.99 14.72
CA GLU A 138 20.32 -14.12 15.79
C GLU A 138 21.70 -14.56 16.30
N ASN A 139 21.95 -15.87 16.41
CA ASN A 139 23.22 -16.43 16.88
C ASN A 139 24.16 -16.89 15.75
N SER A 140 23.82 -16.60 14.50
CA SER A 140 24.59 -17.07 13.34
C SER A 140 25.58 -16.01 12.85
N ARG A 141 26.76 -16.44 12.39
CA ARG A 141 27.69 -15.56 11.68
C ARG A 141 27.03 -14.99 10.42
N ASP A 142 27.10 -13.68 10.26
CA ASP A 142 26.43 -12.90 9.20
C ASP A 142 24.91 -13.07 9.19
N GLY A 143 24.30 -13.26 10.37
CA GLY A 143 22.88 -13.57 10.51
C GLY A 143 21.94 -12.52 9.90
N LEU A 144 22.27 -11.23 10.05
CA LEU A 144 21.50 -10.14 9.45
C LEU A 144 21.47 -10.24 7.91
N ARG A 145 22.62 -10.48 7.30
CA ARG A 145 22.76 -10.65 5.85
C ARG A 145 22.01 -11.89 5.36
N LYS A 146 22.16 -13.03 6.04
CA LYS A 146 21.43 -14.26 5.70
C LYS A 146 19.92 -14.06 5.79
N GLY A 147 19.45 -13.41 6.85
CA GLY A 147 18.05 -13.05 7.02
C GLY A 147 17.54 -12.14 5.90
N ALA A 148 18.30 -11.08 5.57
CA ALA A 148 17.96 -10.16 4.50
C ALA A 148 17.94 -10.82 3.12
N MET A 149 18.92 -11.69 2.80
CA MET A 149 18.98 -12.42 1.55
C MET A 149 17.85 -13.44 1.42
N LEU A 150 17.50 -14.15 2.49
CA LEU A 150 16.33 -15.04 2.52
C LEU A 150 15.04 -14.23 2.29
N PHE A 151 14.91 -13.10 2.97
CA PHE A 151 13.77 -12.19 2.83
C PHE A 151 13.61 -11.73 1.37
N SER A 152 14.66 -11.15 0.79
CA SER A 152 14.64 -10.66 -0.60
C SER A 152 14.41 -11.77 -1.61
N SER A 153 14.92 -12.98 -1.37
CA SER A 153 14.68 -14.15 -2.25
C SER A 153 13.21 -14.57 -2.26
N ILE A 154 12.59 -14.62 -1.07
CA ILE A 154 11.16 -14.91 -0.94
C ILE A 154 10.33 -13.81 -1.62
N SER A 155 10.62 -12.53 -1.35
CA SER A 155 9.93 -11.40 -2.00
C SER A 155 10.04 -11.46 -3.52
N CYS A 156 11.24 -11.70 -4.06
CA CYS A 156 11.48 -11.82 -5.50
C CYS A 156 10.66 -12.96 -6.13
N PHE A 157 10.55 -14.11 -5.45
CA PHE A 157 9.70 -15.22 -5.91
C PHE A 157 8.21 -14.83 -5.94
N PHE A 158 7.70 -14.20 -4.89
CA PHE A 158 6.30 -13.75 -4.85
C PHE A 158 5.99 -12.69 -5.92
N GLU A 159 6.92 -11.76 -6.18
CA GLU A 159 6.75 -10.75 -7.22
C GLU A 159 6.75 -11.35 -8.62
N LEU A 160 7.62 -12.33 -8.90
CA LEU A 160 7.55 -13.10 -10.14
C LEU A 160 6.21 -13.82 -10.28
N LEU A 161 5.73 -14.43 -9.20
CA LEU A 161 4.42 -15.07 -9.19
C LEU A 161 3.30 -14.05 -9.47
N CYS A 162 3.34 -12.85 -8.90
CA CYS A 162 2.40 -11.77 -9.18
C CYS A 162 2.42 -11.37 -10.67
N VAL A 163 3.61 -11.23 -11.28
CA VAL A 163 3.76 -10.99 -12.73
C VAL A 163 3.05 -12.09 -13.53
N LEU A 164 3.33 -13.35 -13.23
CA LEU A 164 2.78 -14.50 -13.97
C LEU A 164 1.27 -14.61 -13.81
N LEU A 165 0.76 -14.44 -12.59
CA LEU A 165 -0.68 -14.48 -12.30
C LEU A 165 -1.42 -13.33 -13.01
N TYR A 166 -0.89 -12.10 -12.95
CA TYR A 166 -1.50 -10.96 -13.62
C TYR A 166 -1.43 -11.08 -15.16
N ALA A 167 -0.30 -11.55 -15.70
CA ALA A 167 -0.11 -11.68 -17.13
C ALA A 167 -0.97 -12.79 -17.75
N LEU A 168 -1.00 -13.97 -17.11
CA LEU A 168 -1.47 -15.21 -17.71
C LEU A 168 -2.85 -15.67 -17.19
N VAL A 169 -3.18 -15.38 -15.93
CA VAL A 169 -4.38 -15.91 -15.25
C VAL A 169 -5.48 -14.86 -15.16
N PHE A 170 -5.18 -13.71 -14.56
CA PHE A 170 -6.18 -12.66 -14.25
C PHE A 170 -7.07 -12.24 -15.45
N PRO A 171 -6.54 -11.98 -16.67
CA PRO A 171 -7.35 -11.55 -17.81
C PRO A 171 -8.23 -12.66 -18.40
N LYS A 172 -7.94 -13.91 -18.05
CA LYS A 172 -8.67 -15.08 -18.56
C LYS A 172 -9.86 -15.47 -17.68
N LEU A 173 -9.97 -14.90 -16.48
CA LEU A 173 -11.07 -15.19 -15.57
C LEU A 173 -12.40 -14.70 -16.17
N PRO A 174 -13.46 -15.54 -16.23
CA PRO A 174 -14.73 -15.16 -16.83
C PRO A 174 -15.36 -13.90 -16.23
N ILE A 175 -15.30 -13.77 -14.90
CA ILE A 175 -15.82 -12.60 -14.18
C ILE A 175 -15.06 -11.31 -14.52
N VAL A 176 -13.73 -11.39 -14.66
CA VAL A 176 -12.89 -10.24 -15.06
C VAL A 176 -13.21 -9.82 -16.49
N ARG A 177 -13.38 -10.79 -17.41
CA ARG A 177 -13.80 -10.51 -18.79
C ARG A 177 -15.16 -9.85 -18.87
N PHE A 178 -16.11 -10.28 -18.04
CA PHE A 178 -17.44 -9.70 -17.97
C PHE A 178 -17.38 -8.22 -17.59
N TYR A 179 -16.74 -7.87 -16.48
CA TYR A 179 -16.67 -6.48 -16.01
C TYR A 179 -15.87 -5.58 -16.96
N ARG A 180 -14.77 -6.08 -17.52
CA ARG A 180 -14.00 -5.32 -18.52
C ARG A 180 -14.79 -5.10 -19.82
N SER A 181 -15.59 -6.08 -20.26
CA SER A 181 -16.49 -5.91 -21.42
C SER A 181 -17.58 -4.88 -21.14
N LYS A 182 -18.16 -4.93 -19.93
CA LYS A 182 -19.14 -3.93 -19.46
C LYS A 182 -18.53 -2.52 -19.46
N ALA A 183 -17.37 -2.34 -18.84
CA ALA A 183 -16.69 -1.05 -18.81
C ALA A 183 -16.35 -0.53 -20.21
N ALA A 184 -15.95 -1.41 -21.14
CA ALA A 184 -15.72 -1.04 -22.54
C ALA A 184 -17.01 -0.58 -23.23
N SER A 185 -18.15 -1.25 -23.00
CA SER A 185 -19.46 -0.82 -23.52
C SER A 185 -19.93 0.52 -22.94
N GLU A 186 -19.43 0.90 -21.77
CA GLU A 186 -19.65 2.21 -21.13
C GLU A 186 -18.62 3.26 -21.56
N GLY A 187 -17.78 2.97 -22.56
CA GLY A 187 -16.81 3.91 -23.14
C GLY A 187 -15.40 3.87 -22.54
N SER A 188 -15.07 2.88 -21.71
CA SER A 188 -13.71 2.74 -21.15
C SER A 188 -12.71 2.26 -22.20
N GLN A 189 -11.65 3.05 -22.43
CA GLN A 189 -10.52 2.67 -23.28
C GLN A 189 -9.39 1.96 -22.51
N THR A 190 -9.41 1.99 -21.18
CA THR A 190 -8.31 1.51 -20.34
C THR A 190 -8.18 -0.01 -20.33
N VAL A 191 -9.27 -0.72 -20.66
CA VAL A 191 -9.42 -2.19 -20.60
C VAL A 191 -9.20 -2.89 -21.95
N THR A 192 -8.93 -2.16 -23.04
CA THR A 192 -8.90 -2.72 -24.40
C THR A 192 -7.85 -3.82 -24.58
N ALA A 193 -6.61 -3.59 -24.11
CA ALA A 193 -5.55 -4.61 -24.20
C ALA A 193 -5.78 -5.80 -23.25
N ASP A 194 -6.47 -5.57 -22.15
CA ASP A 194 -6.86 -6.60 -21.22
C ASP A 194 -7.93 -7.54 -21.80
N LEU A 195 -8.89 -7.01 -22.55
CA LEU A 195 -9.86 -7.79 -23.30
C LEU A 195 -9.19 -8.62 -24.40
N ALA A 196 -8.26 -8.03 -25.14
CA ALA A 196 -7.48 -8.74 -26.15
C ALA A 196 -6.67 -9.89 -25.54
N ALA A 197 -6.02 -9.67 -24.40
CA ALA A 197 -5.32 -10.72 -23.66
C ALA A 197 -6.26 -11.80 -23.09
N GLY A 198 -7.51 -11.43 -22.79
CA GLY A 198 -8.60 -12.34 -22.47
C GLY A 198 -9.14 -13.10 -23.68
N GLY A 199 -8.64 -12.90 -24.90
CA GLY A 199 -9.13 -13.57 -26.11
C GLY A 199 -10.42 -12.96 -26.68
N ILE A 200 -10.84 -11.80 -26.16
CA ILE A 200 -11.96 -11.03 -26.71
C ILE A 200 -11.35 -10.00 -27.67
N LYS A 201 -11.39 -10.29 -28.97
CA LYS A 201 -11.14 -9.27 -30.00
C LYS A 201 -12.33 -8.31 -29.97
N SER A 202 -12.03 -7.01 -29.95
CA SER A 202 -12.99 -5.89 -29.89
C SER A 202 -14.37 -6.29 -30.43
N LEU A 203 -15.39 -6.24 -29.57
CA LEU A 203 -16.77 -6.33 -30.05
C LEU A 203 -16.94 -5.32 -31.19
N PRO A 204 -17.54 -5.69 -32.34
CA PRO A 204 -18.03 -4.69 -33.27
C PRO A 204 -18.95 -3.79 -32.46
N ASN A 205 -18.78 -2.47 -32.53
CA ASN A 205 -19.70 -1.50 -31.93
C ASN A 205 -21.15 -1.91 -32.29
N PRO A 206 -21.97 -2.43 -31.36
CA PRO A 206 -23.37 -2.70 -31.66
C PRO A 206 -24.22 -1.41 -31.60
N LEU A 207 -23.58 -0.25 -31.39
CA LEU A 207 -24.22 1.05 -31.18
C LEU A 207 -23.58 2.12 -32.08
N ALA A 208 -23.48 1.81 -33.38
CA ALA A 208 -23.59 2.85 -34.40
C ALA A 208 -25.05 3.34 -34.57
N GLU A 209 -25.97 2.88 -33.71
CA GLU A 209 -27.32 3.40 -33.58
C GLU A 209 -27.50 4.04 -32.19
N GLU A 210 -27.77 5.35 -32.26
CA GLU A 210 -28.15 6.29 -31.20
C GLU A 210 -27.05 6.84 -30.28
N ASP A 211 -26.69 8.09 -30.57
CA ASP A 211 -26.08 9.11 -29.72
C ASP A 211 -26.61 9.07 -28.27
N ARG A 212 -26.06 8.18 -27.46
CA ARG A 212 -25.90 8.42 -26.03
C ARG A 212 -24.42 8.44 -25.72
N VAL A 213 -23.75 9.48 -26.20
CA VAL A 213 -22.55 9.99 -25.53
C VAL A 213 -23.02 10.43 -24.14
N VAL A 214 -23.18 9.48 -23.23
CA VAL A 214 -23.44 9.82 -21.84
C VAL A 214 -22.15 10.42 -21.33
N GLU A 215 -22.20 11.72 -21.08
CA GLU A 215 -21.06 12.53 -20.69
C GLU A 215 -20.40 11.92 -19.44
N ARG A 216 -19.16 11.43 -19.59
CA ARG A 216 -18.36 10.91 -18.48
C ARG A 216 -17.97 12.08 -17.56
N LEU A 217 -18.18 11.93 -16.26
CA LEU A 217 -17.69 12.92 -15.30
C LEU A 217 -16.16 13.02 -15.36
N ASN A 218 -15.65 14.25 -15.42
CA ASN A 218 -14.21 14.48 -15.37
C ASN A 218 -13.68 14.33 -13.93
N ASN A 219 -12.36 14.18 -13.79
CA ASN A 219 -11.72 13.97 -12.47
C ASN A 219 -12.01 15.11 -11.48
N LYS A 220 -12.20 16.36 -11.94
CA LYS A 220 -12.53 17.49 -11.05
C LYS A 220 -13.96 17.38 -10.50
N GLN A 221 -14.92 16.96 -11.32
CA GLN A 221 -16.29 16.73 -10.89
C GLN A 221 -16.36 15.55 -9.91
N LEU A 222 -15.67 14.45 -10.20
CA LEU A 222 -15.55 13.31 -9.30
C LEU A 222 -14.90 13.70 -7.96
N LEU A 223 -13.85 14.52 -8.00
CA LEU A 223 -13.20 15.08 -6.82
C LEU A 223 -14.20 15.86 -5.96
N HIS A 224 -14.94 16.79 -6.58
CA HIS A 224 -15.89 17.65 -5.88
C HIS A 224 -17.05 16.85 -5.27
N GLN A 225 -17.58 15.85 -5.97
CA GLN A 225 -18.72 15.04 -5.51
C GLN A 225 -18.37 14.09 -4.36
N ASN A 226 -17.09 13.71 -4.22
CA ASN A 226 -16.62 12.68 -3.29
C ASN A 226 -15.50 13.18 -2.36
N MET A 227 -15.44 14.50 -2.12
CA MET A 227 -14.37 15.14 -1.35
C MET A 227 -14.22 14.56 0.07
N ASP A 228 -15.33 14.21 0.70
CA ASP A 228 -15.36 13.53 2.01
C ASP A 228 -14.63 12.18 1.98
N TYR A 229 -14.88 11.32 1.00
CA TYR A 229 -14.17 10.04 0.88
C TYR A 229 -12.67 10.22 0.64
N PHE A 230 -12.28 11.23 -0.16
CA PHE A 230 -10.87 11.55 -0.38
C PHE A 230 -10.21 12.08 0.89
N LEU A 231 -10.90 12.95 1.63
CA LEU A 231 -10.46 13.47 2.92
C LEU A 231 -10.34 12.34 3.94
N ASP A 232 -11.31 11.44 4.01
CA ASP A 232 -11.30 10.27 4.88
C ASP A 232 -10.07 9.41 4.61
N MET A 233 -9.83 9.07 3.34
CA MET A 233 -8.68 8.27 2.94
C MET A 233 -7.35 8.94 3.29
N PHE A 234 -7.24 10.25 3.04
CA PHE A 234 -6.06 11.03 3.39
C PHE A 234 -5.82 11.02 4.90
N LEU A 235 -6.85 11.38 5.70
CA LEU A 235 -6.76 11.48 7.15
C LEU A 235 -6.50 10.13 7.83
N ILE A 236 -7.06 9.04 7.30
CA ILE A 236 -6.78 7.68 7.78
C ILE A 236 -5.28 7.42 7.76
N TYR A 237 -4.62 7.72 6.64
CA TYR A 237 -3.22 7.42 6.44
C TYR A 237 -2.27 8.47 7.02
N VAL A 238 -2.67 9.75 7.09
CA VAL A 238 -1.92 10.77 7.86
C VAL A 238 -1.76 10.32 9.30
N LEU A 239 -2.88 9.98 9.96
CA LEU A 239 -2.85 9.55 11.35
C LEU A 239 -2.02 8.27 11.52
N THR A 240 -2.33 7.24 10.73
CA THR A 240 -1.65 5.94 10.87
C THR A 240 -0.14 6.08 10.70
N LEU A 241 0.32 6.77 9.65
CA LEU A 241 1.75 6.88 9.35
C LEU A 241 2.46 7.94 10.17
N SER A 242 1.73 8.81 10.87
CA SER A 242 2.31 9.68 11.90
C SER A 242 2.67 8.94 13.18
N ILE A 243 2.21 7.69 13.37
CA ILE A 243 2.45 6.89 14.58
C ILE A 243 3.20 5.61 14.24
N PHE A 244 2.78 4.92 13.19
CA PHE A 244 3.33 3.63 12.78
C PHE A 244 4.22 3.78 11.51
N PRO A 245 5.43 3.19 11.46
CA PRO A 245 6.13 2.47 12.53
C PRO A 245 7.08 3.36 13.37
N GLY A 246 7.35 4.60 12.95
CA GLY A 246 8.44 5.44 13.47
C GLY A 246 8.37 5.67 14.97
N PHE A 247 7.34 6.37 15.44
CA PHE A 247 7.09 6.57 16.87
C PHE A 247 7.09 5.25 17.67
N LEU A 248 6.48 4.19 17.16
CA LEU A 248 6.47 2.90 17.86
C LEU A 248 7.86 2.28 18.03
N ALA A 249 8.75 2.48 17.06
CA ALA A 249 10.10 1.94 17.05
C ALA A 249 11.09 2.77 17.88
N GLU A 250 10.98 4.11 17.84
CA GLU A 250 11.99 5.02 18.39
C GLU A 250 11.58 5.62 19.74
N ASP A 251 10.28 5.79 20.02
CA ASP A 251 9.82 6.78 21.01
C ASP A 251 9.08 6.22 22.23
N THR A 252 8.98 4.90 22.33
CA THR A 252 8.18 4.20 23.35
C THR A 252 8.98 3.80 24.59
N GLY A 253 10.31 3.94 24.59
CA GLY A 253 11.17 3.66 25.76
C GLY A 253 11.65 2.22 25.90
N SER A 254 12.19 1.85 27.07
CA SER A 254 12.70 0.50 27.35
C SER A 254 11.62 -0.42 27.92
N HIS A 255 11.44 -1.59 27.31
CA HIS A 255 10.39 -2.56 27.66
C HIS A 255 10.97 -3.94 27.97
N SER A 256 10.24 -4.80 28.69
CA SER A 256 10.73 -6.13 29.07
C SER A 256 10.88 -7.09 27.89
N LEU A 257 10.19 -6.82 26.77
CA LEU A 257 10.37 -7.53 25.50
C LEU A 257 11.71 -7.21 24.80
N GLY A 258 12.47 -6.21 25.26
CA GLY A 258 13.79 -5.88 24.73
C GLY A 258 13.78 -5.67 23.21
N SER A 259 14.72 -6.31 22.49
CA SER A 259 14.84 -6.20 21.03
C SER A 259 13.66 -6.81 20.26
N TRP A 260 12.74 -7.52 20.92
CA TRP A 260 11.52 -8.08 20.30
C TRP A 260 10.34 -7.13 20.35
N TYR A 261 10.42 -6.08 21.18
CA TYR A 261 9.30 -5.19 21.44
C TYR A 261 8.74 -4.55 20.16
N VAL A 262 9.61 -3.92 19.35
CA VAL A 262 9.22 -3.27 18.10
C VAL A 262 8.65 -4.28 17.09
N LEU A 263 9.20 -5.50 17.04
CA LEU A 263 8.67 -6.56 16.18
C LEU A 263 7.24 -6.96 16.60
N VAL A 264 6.99 -7.06 17.91
CA VAL A 264 5.65 -7.36 18.44
C VAL A 264 4.68 -6.25 18.07
N LEU A 265 5.03 -4.98 18.27
CA LEU A 265 4.18 -3.85 17.88
C LEU A 265 3.86 -3.87 16.37
N ILE A 266 4.87 -4.09 15.53
CA ILE A 266 4.68 -4.17 14.08
C ILE A 266 3.78 -5.34 13.70
N ALA A 267 3.96 -6.52 14.29
CA ALA A 267 3.07 -7.65 14.05
C ALA A 267 1.64 -7.39 14.55
N SER A 268 1.47 -6.82 15.73
CA SER A 268 0.17 -6.46 16.30
C SER A 268 -0.61 -5.50 15.38
N PHE A 269 0.06 -4.47 14.86
CA PHE A 269 -0.52 -3.57 13.87
C PHE A 269 -0.93 -4.33 12.60
N ASN A 270 0.00 -5.06 11.97
CA ASN A 270 -0.26 -5.73 10.68
C ASN A 270 -1.35 -6.81 10.77
N VAL A 271 -1.37 -7.61 11.84
CA VAL A 271 -2.40 -8.63 12.06
C VAL A 271 -3.75 -7.97 12.29
N SER A 272 -3.80 -6.90 13.08
CA SER A 272 -5.04 -6.18 13.35
C SER A 272 -5.54 -5.41 12.13
N ASP A 273 -4.66 -4.83 11.31
CA ASP A 273 -4.99 -4.24 10.00
C ASP A 273 -5.61 -5.28 9.07
N LEU A 274 -5.01 -6.47 8.99
CA LEU A 274 -5.57 -7.58 8.21
C LEU A 274 -6.97 -7.98 8.69
N ILE A 275 -7.16 -8.16 9.99
CA ILE A 275 -8.49 -8.44 10.57
C ILE A 275 -9.47 -7.30 10.22
N GLY A 276 -9.04 -6.05 10.38
CA GLY A 276 -9.83 -4.86 10.09
C GLY A 276 -10.33 -4.83 8.65
N ARG A 277 -9.51 -5.21 7.67
CA ARG A 277 -9.90 -5.26 6.25
C ARG A 277 -10.92 -6.34 5.93
N TYR A 278 -11.03 -7.38 6.76
CA TYR A 278 -12.07 -8.42 6.61
C TYR A 278 -13.35 -8.12 7.38
N LEU A 279 -13.33 -7.23 8.38
CA LEU A 279 -14.53 -6.87 9.14
C LEU A 279 -15.71 -6.40 8.27
N PRO A 280 -15.53 -5.64 7.17
CA PRO A 280 -16.64 -5.27 6.29
C PRO A 280 -17.33 -6.43 5.56
N LEU A 281 -16.80 -7.67 5.62
CA LEU A 281 -17.53 -8.86 5.16
C LEU A 281 -18.71 -9.21 6.08
N ILE A 282 -18.65 -8.77 7.34
CA ILE A 282 -19.73 -8.92 8.31
C ILE A 282 -20.66 -7.71 8.13
N GLU A 283 -21.84 -7.92 7.54
CA GLU A 283 -22.74 -6.84 7.14
C GLU A 283 -23.07 -5.86 8.28
N GLN A 284 -23.22 -6.34 9.51
CA GLN A 284 -23.51 -5.50 10.68
C GLN A 284 -22.36 -4.57 11.07
N MET A 285 -21.12 -4.93 10.71
CA MET A 285 -19.93 -4.13 10.99
C MET A 285 -19.58 -3.20 9.84
N LYS A 286 -20.19 -3.36 8.66
CA LYS A 286 -19.89 -2.56 7.49
C LYS A 286 -20.39 -1.13 7.64
N LEU A 287 -19.47 -0.18 7.69
CA LEU A 287 -19.79 1.24 7.79
C LEU A 287 -20.01 1.86 6.41
N THR A 288 -21.27 2.09 6.03
CA THR A 288 -21.65 2.61 4.70
C THR A 288 -22.03 4.08 4.69
N SER A 289 -22.33 4.66 5.85
CA SER A 289 -22.74 6.06 5.97
C SER A 289 -21.56 7.00 5.74
N ARG A 290 -21.66 7.92 4.77
CA ARG A 290 -20.66 8.98 4.50
C ARG A 290 -20.32 9.77 5.77
N THR A 291 -21.35 10.27 6.47
CA THR A 291 -21.17 10.99 7.73
C THR A 291 -20.59 10.09 8.82
N GLY A 292 -21.02 8.83 8.88
CA GLY A 292 -20.48 7.86 9.83
C GLY A 292 -18.99 7.59 9.63
N LEU A 293 -18.55 7.44 8.36
CA LEU A 293 -17.15 7.29 7.99
C LEU A 293 -16.34 8.51 8.42
N LEU A 294 -16.77 9.71 8.07
CA LEU A 294 -16.09 10.95 8.45
C LEU A 294 -15.94 11.08 9.97
N ILE A 295 -17.03 10.83 10.73
CA ILE A 295 -16.99 10.86 12.20
C ILE A 295 -16.00 9.82 12.73
N ALA A 296 -16.03 8.59 12.20
CA ALA A 296 -15.12 7.53 12.63
C ALA A 296 -13.66 7.92 12.34
N VAL A 297 -13.36 8.43 11.14
CA VAL A 297 -12.01 8.86 10.75
C VAL A 297 -11.51 10.00 11.64
N ILE A 298 -12.30 11.04 11.84
CA ILE A 298 -11.93 12.15 12.73
C ILE A 298 -11.73 11.66 14.17
N SER A 299 -12.59 10.75 14.66
CA SER A 299 -12.46 10.19 16.01
C SER A 299 -11.15 9.44 16.23
N ARG A 300 -10.55 8.86 15.17
CA ARG A 300 -9.25 8.19 15.28
C ARG A 300 -8.14 9.12 15.75
N PHE A 301 -8.23 10.44 15.55
CA PHE A 301 -7.22 11.38 16.05
C PHE A 301 -7.15 11.44 17.58
N LEU A 302 -8.15 10.92 18.31
CA LEU A 302 -8.05 10.67 19.75
C LEU A 302 -6.97 9.63 20.11
N LEU A 303 -6.51 8.83 19.15
CA LEU A 303 -5.37 7.94 19.34
C LEU A 303 -4.07 8.72 19.57
N VAL A 304 -3.88 9.91 18.98
CA VAL A 304 -2.66 10.70 19.17
C VAL A 304 -2.40 11.00 20.66
N PRO A 305 -3.33 11.66 21.40
CA PRO A 305 -3.12 11.86 22.84
C PRO A 305 -3.05 10.52 23.59
N ALA A 306 -3.82 9.49 23.20
CA ALA A 306 -3.74 8.18 23.85
C ALA A 306 -2.33 7.58 23.76
N PHE A 307 -1.71 7.55 22.58
CA PHE A 307 -0.34 7.09 22.38
C PHE A 307 0.67 7.94 23.16
N TYR A 308 0.51 9.26 23.18
CA TYR A 308 1.36 10.16 23.97
C TYR A 308 1.33 9.82 25.46
N PHE A 309 0.14 9.67 26.05
CA PHE A 309 -0.02 9.34 27.47
C PHE A 309 0.49 7.93 27.77
N THR A 310 0.18 6.95 26.92
CA THR A 310 0.63 5.57 27.11
C THR A 310 2.15 5.44 26.99
N ALA A 311 2.82 6.18 26.12
CA ALA A 311 4.28 6.16 26.05
C ALA A 311 4.96 6.70 27.31
N LYS A 312 4.29 7.60 28.06
CA LYS A 312 4.85 8.20 29.27
C LYS A 312 4.48 7.46 30.55
N TYR A 313 3.27 6.88 30.61
CA TYR A 313 2.69 6.34 31.85
C TYR A 313 2.19 4.91 31.73
N GLY A 314 2.03 4.40 30.51
CA GLY A 314 1.52 3.06 30.26
C GLY A 314 2.62 2.00 30.18
N ASP A 315 2.23 0.75 30.37
CA ASP A 315 3.10 -0.40 30.12
C ASP A 315 3.08 -0.84 28.65
N GLN A 316 3.96 -1.81 28.33
CA GLN A 316 4.03 -2.42 27.00
C GLN A 316 2.71 -3.04 26.52
N GLY A 317 1.85 -3.54 27.42
CA GLY A 317 0.57 -4.15 27.08
C GLY A 317 -0.43 -3.13 26.56
N TRP A 318 -0.51 -1.96 27.21
CA TRP A 318 -1.33 -0.84 26.72
C TRP A 318 -0.85 -0.35 25.35
N MET A 319 0.46 -0.28 25.12
CA MET A 319 1.00 0.12 23.82
C MET A 319 0.64 -0.88 22.71
N ILE A 320 0.73 -2.19 23.00
CA ILE A 320 0.30 -3.25 22.08
C ILE A 320 -1.19 -3.15 21.78
N MET A 321 -2.03 -2.88 22.79
CA MET A 321 -3.47 -2.71 22.62
C MET A 321 -3.80 -1.51 21.72
N LEU A 322 -3.20 -0.33 21.98
CA LEU A 322 -3.41 0.86 21.14
C LEU A 322 -2.92 0.63 19.71
N THR A 323 -1.78 -0.04 19.54
CA THR A 323 -1.23 -0.40 18.22
C THR A 323 -2.16 -1.34 17.46
N SER A 324 -2.78 -2.30 18.15
CA SER A 324 -3.77 -3.19 17.57
C SER A 324 -5.04 -2.42 17.16
N LEU A 325 -5.53 -1.51 18.01
CA LEU A 325 -6.68 -0.65 17.69
C LEU A 325 -6.40 0.29 16.50
N LEU A 326 -5.19 0.82 16.41
CA LEU A 326 -4.73 1.63 15.28
C LEU A 326 -4.78 0.82 13.98
N GLY A 327 -4.25 -0.42 13.98
CA GLY A 327 -4.31 -1.34 12.84
C GLY A 327 -5.74 -1.72 12.47
N LEU A 328 -6.54 -2.16 13.44
CA LEU A 328 -7.92 -2.57 13.21
C LEU A 328 -8.76 -1.46 12.58
N SER A 329 -8.69 -0.25 13.13
CA SER A 329 -9.41 0.91 12.61
C SER A 329 -8.89 1.37 11.25
N ASN A 330 -7.58 1.27 11.01
CA ASN A 330 -6.97 1.58 9.72
C ASN A 330 -7.54 0.67 8.62
N GLY A 331 -7.48 -0.64 8.81
CA GLY A 331 -7.92 -1.62 7.83
C GLY A 331 -9.42 -1.53 7.56
N HIS A 332 -10.21 -1.41 8.63
CA HIS A 332 -11.66 -1.33 8.55
C HIS A 332 -12.13 -0.11 7.75
N LEU A 333 -11.69 1.10 8.15
CA LEU A 333 -12.14 2.32 7.48
C LEU A 333 -11.58 2.43 6.06
N THR A 334 -10.36 1.95 5.82
CA THR A 334 -9.78 1.93 4.46
C THR A 334 -10.66 1.17 3.49
N VAL A 335 -11.03 -0.07 3.84
CA VAL A 335 -11.89 -0.90 2.97
C VAL A 335 -13.28 -0.31 2.85
N SER A 336 -13.87 0.20 3.93
CA SER A 336 -15.18 0.83 3.87
C SER A 336 -15.20 2.02 2.90
N VAL A 337 -14.22 2.93 2.97
CA VAL A 337 -14.14 4.05 2.00
C VAL A 337 -13.93 3.57 0.57
N LEU A 338 -12.97 2.65 0.34
CA LEU A 338 -12.62 2.17 -1.00
C LEU A 338 -13.74 1.38 -1.68
N THR A 339 -14.63 0.77 -0.90
CA THR A 339 -15.75 -0.02 -1.41
C THR A 339 -17.03 0.78 -1.58
N GLU A 340 -17.24 1.84 -0.79
CA GLU A 340 -18.43 2.69 -0.87
C GLU A 340 -18.28 3.82 -1.90
N ALA A 341 -17.11 4.45 -1.99
CA ALA A 341 -16.91 5.63 -2.84
C ALA A 341 -17.20 5.40 -4.34
N PRO A 342 -16.83 4.26 -4.96
CA PRO A 342 -17.14 3.99 -6.37
C PRO A 342 -18.60 3.59 -6.64
N LYS A 343 -19.45 3.38 -5.63
CA LYS A 343 -20.81 2.88 -5.87
C LYS A 343 -21.69 3.91 -6.55
N GLY A 344 -22.53 3.45 -7.47
CA GLY A 344 -23.48 4.29 -8.22
C GLY A 344 -22.88 5.00 -9.44
N TYR A 345 -21.56 4.90 -9.65
CA TYR A 345 -20.88 5.43 -10.84
C TYR A 345 -20.73 4.38 -11.94
N LYS A 346 -20.43 4.81 -13.16
CA LYS A 346 -20.12 3.93 -14.29
C LYS A 346 -18.69 3.40 -14.22
N GLY A 347 -18.38 2.32 -14.94
CA GLY A 347 -17.06 1.70 -14.96
C GLY A 347 -15.89 2.67 -15.19
N PRO A 348 -15.93 3.58 -16.18
CA PRO A 348 -14.88 4.59 -16.37
C PRO A 348 -14.69 5.55 -15.18
N GLU A 349 -15.78 5.91 -14.52
CA GLU A 349 -15.77 6.81 -13.36
C GLU A 349 -15.32 6.07 -12.10
N GLN A 350 -15.76 4.84 -11.91
CA GLN A 350 -15.29 3.93 -10.86
C GLN A 350 -13.78 3.72 -10.93
N ASN A 351 -13.25 3.55 -12.14
CA ASN A 351 -11.80 3.45 -12.36
C ASN A 351 -11.07 4.72 -11.95
N ALA A 352 -11.58 5.88 -12.35
CA ALA A 352 -11.01 7.17 -11.98
C ALA A 352 -11.08 7.42 -10.47
N LEU A 353 -12.20 7.09 -9.81
CA LEU A 353 -12.37 7.18 -8.36
C LEU A 353 -11.35 6.29 -7.63
N GLY A 354 -11.16 5.04 -8.07
CA GLY A 354 -10.14 4.16 -7.49
C GLY A 354 -8.73 4.75 -7.57
N ASN A 355 -8.35 5.33 -8.72
CA ASN A 355 -7.05 6.01 -8.89
C ASN A 355 -6.91 7.26 -8.00
N LEU A 356 -7.97 8.07 -7.90
CA LEU A 356 -7.99 9.26 -7.05
C LEU A 356 -7.89 8.87 -5.56
N LEU A 357 -8.62 7.84 -5.12
CA LEU A 357 -8.57 7.37 -3.73
C LEU A 357 -7.15 6.91 -3.36
N VAL A 358 -6.47 6.19 -4.25
CA VAL A 358 -5.07 5.79 -4.04
C VAL A 358 -4.13 7.00 -4.01
N LEU A 359 -4.36 8.01 -4.85
CA LEU A 359 -3.57 9.24 -4.80
C LEU A 359 -3.69 9.93 -3.42
N PHE A 360 -4.90 10.03 -2.87
CA PHE A 360 -5.13 10.62 -1.54
C PHE A 360 -4.59 9.72 -0.40
N LEU A 361 -4.69 8.40 -0.54
CA LEU A 361 -4.05 7.43 0.34
C LEU A 361 -2.55 7.66 0.42
N LEU A 362 -1.87 7.72 -0.73
CA LEU A 362 -0.42 7.90 -0.82
C LEU A 362 0.02 9.29 -0.36
N ALA A 363 -0.80 10.32 -0.61
CA ALA A 363 -0.57 11.67 -0.10
C ALA A 363 -0.67 11.67 1.44
N GLY A 364 -1.64 10.95 1.99
CA GLY A 364 -1.77 10.74 3.43
C GLY A 364 -0.57 10.01 4.02
N ILE A 365 -0.07 8.96 3.36
CA ILE A 365 1.15 8.25 3.77
C ILE A 365 2.34 9.21 3.82
N PHE A 366 2.55 10.03 2.78
CA PHE A 366 3.67 10.97 2.73
C PHE A 366 3.59 12.02 3.83
N VAL A 367 2.42 12.66 3.99
CA VAL A 367 2.21 13.67 5.03
C VAL A 367 2.31 13.04 6.43
N GLY A 368 1.76 11.85 6.63
CA GLY A 368 1.88 11.09 7.87
C GLY A 368 3.35 10.78 8.22
N ALA A 369 4.11 10.25 7.27
CA ALA A 369 5.53 9.93 7.46
C ALA A 369 6.39 11.19 7.75
N VAL A 370 6.03 12.35 7.20
CA VAL A 370 6.66 13.64 7.59
C VAL A 370 6.20 14.08 8.98
N SER A 371 4.94 13.86 9.32
CA SER A 371 4.37 14.23 10.63
C SER A 371 4.87 13.36 11.78
N ASP A 372 5.34 12.15 11.51
CA ASP A 372 5.99 11.26 12.50
C ASP A 372 7.17 11.97 13.20
N TRP A 373 7.87 12.86 12.50
CA TRP A 373 8.96 13.66 13.07
C TRP A 373 8.52 14.62 14.18
N LEU A 374 7.23 14.96 14.23
CA LEU A 374 6.70 15.84 15.27
C LEU A 374 6.79 15.19 16.66
N TRP A 375 6.84 13.86 16.76
CA TRP A 375 7.04 13.13 18.02
C TRP A 375 8.43 13.32 18.63
N LEU A 376 9.40 13.74 17.81
CA LEU A 376 10.76 14.04 18.25
C LEU A 376 10.87 15.43 18.90
N ILE A 377 9.89 16.30 18.71
CA ILE A 377 9.92 17.67 19.25
C ILE A 377 9.90 17.64 20.78
N GLY A 378 10.86 18.32 21.40
CA GLY A 378 10.98 18.41 22.86
C GLY A 378 11.71 17.23 23.51
N LYS A 379 12.09 16.22 22.72
CA LYS A 379 13.10 15.23 23.13
C LYS A 379 14.45 15.84 22.74
N GLY A 380 15.25 16.31 23.70
CA GLY A 380 16.55 16.90 23.39
C GLY A 380 17.46 15.85 22.75
N TRP A 381 17.78 16.01 21.46
CA TRP A 381 18.78 15.22 20.74
C TRP A 381 20.12 15.94 20.76
#